data_AF-A0A178ILI2-F1
#
_entry.id   AF-A0A178ILI2-F1
#
_cell.length_a   1.000
_cell.length_b   1.000
_cell.length_c   1.000
_cell.angle_alpha   90.00
_cell.angle_beta   90.00
_cell.angle_gamma   90.00
#
_symmetry.space_group_name_H-M   'P 1'
#
loop_
_entity.id
_entity.type
_entity.pdbx_description
1 polymer ?
#
loop_
_entity_poly.entity_id
_entity_poly.type
_entity_poly.pdbx_seq_one_letter_code
_entity_poly.pdbx_strand_id
1 'polypeptide(L)' 'MDHELHLAKDIGTYLAEGSRAAEYRLRNVEPSFGVYETFVFDFEGVRGMNSSFANALIVPPFHPARH' A
#
# COMPACT_ATOMS: atom_id res chain seq x y z
N MET A 1 -13.92 -3.75 -10.51
CA MET A 1 -13.74 -2.27 -10.56
C MET A 1 -12.43 -1.97 -9.87
N ASP A 2 -11.57 -1.18 -10.52
CA ASP A 2 -10.21 -0.96 -10.08
C ASP A 2 -10.11 0.37 -9.32
N HIS A 3 -9.30 0.37 -8.26
CA HIS A 3 -8.99 1.56 -7.48
C HIS A 3 -7.51 1.90 -7.64
N GLU A 4 -7.24 3.01 -8.30
CA GLU A 4 -5.88 3.52 -8.53
C GLU A 4 -5.43 4.43 -7.37
N LEU A 5 -4.21 4.21 -6.91
CA LEU A 5 -3.59 4.91 -5.78
C LEU A 5 -2.23 5.48 -6.21
N HIS A 6 -2.10 6.80 -6.24
CA HIS A 6 -0.92 7.50 -6.72
C HIS A 6 0.05 7.80 -5.57
N LEU A 7 0.99 6.88 -5.32
CA LEU A 7 1.81 6.92 -4.10
C LEU A 7 2.66 8.18 -3.96
N ALA A 8 3.21 8.69 -5.07
CA ALA A 8 3.98 9.93 -5.04
C ALA A 8 3.16 11.15 -4.60
N LYS A 9 1.86 11.17 -4.94
CA LYS A 9 0.93 12.23 -4.53
C LYS A 9 0.44 12.03 -3.11
N ASP A 10 0.18 10.78 -2.73
CA ASP A 10 -0.49 10.47 -1.47
C ASP A 10 0.45 10.48 -0.27
N ILE A 11 1.69 9.98 -0.45
CA ILE A 11 2.64 9.77 0.65
C ILE A 11 4.07 10.26 0.33
N GLY A 12 4.28 10.79 -0.88
CA GLY A 12 5.49 11.49 -1.29
C GLY A 12 6.41 10.68 -2.21
N THR A 13 7.46 11.34 -2.69
CA THR A 13 8.34 10.79 -3.75
C THR A 13 9.46 9.91 -3.23
N TYR A 14 9.80 9.92 -1.94
CA TYR A 14 10.85 9.07 -1.37
C TYR A 14 10.26 8.04 -0.40
N LEU A 15 10.20 6.78 -0.84
CA LEU A 15 9.42 5.73 -0.17
C LEU A 15 10.30 4.58 0.33
N ALA A 16 11.11 4.85 1.34
CA ALA A 16 12.02 3.86 1.94
C ALA A 16 11.52 3.29 3.30
N GLU A 17 10.38 3.76 3.82
CA GLU A 17 9.94 3.43 5.17
C GLU A 17 8.74 2.47 5.16
N GLY A 18 8.96 1.21 5.55
CA GLY A 18 7.91 0.20 5.62
C GLY A 18 6.77 0.56 6.58
N SER A 19 7.06 1.24 7.70
CA SER A 19 6.03 1.70 8.64
C SER A 19 5.02 2.65 7.98
N ARG A 20 5.50 3.57 7.13
CA ARG A 20 4.65 4.51 6.38
C ARG A 20 3.80 3.80 5.33
N ALA A 21 4.34 2.80 4.63
CA ALA A 21 3.57 1.96 3.72
C ALA A 21 2.44 1.20 4.44
N ALA A 22 2.75 0.60 5.59
CA ALA A 22 1.77 -0.13 6.40
C ALA A 22 0.64 0.78 6.89
N GLU A 23 0.99 1.97 7.40
CA GLU A 23 0.01 2.96 7.84
C GLU A 23 -0.87 3.43 6.68
N TYR A 24 -0.28 3.71 5.52
CA TYR A 24 -1.03 4.10 4.33
C TYR A 24 -2.02 3.01 3.90
N ARG A 25 -1.57 1.75 3.86
CA ARG A 25 -2.43 0.61 3.53
C ARG A 25 -3.60 0.47 4.50
N LEU A 26 -3.33 0.49 5.80
CA LEU A 26 -4.36 0.35 6.84
C LEU A 26 -5.44 1.44 6.76
N ARG A 27 -5.06 2.65 6.35
CA ARG A 27 -5.98 3.80 6.30
C ARG A 27 -6.74 3.92 4.98
N ASN A 28 -6.11 3.57 3.85
CA ASN A 28 -6.64 3.90 2.52
C ASN A 28 -7.01 2.67 1.68
N VAL A 29 -6.41 1.51 1.98
CA VAL A 29 -6.61 0.28 1.20
C VAL A 29 -7.54 -0.66 1.93
N GLU A 30 -7.19 -1.05 3.16
CA GLU A 30 -7.93 -2.08 3.92
C GLU A 30 -9.42 -1.75 4.16
N PRO A 31 -9.83 -0.51 4.45
CA PRO A 31 -11.23 -0.17 4.61
C PRO A 31 -12.08 -0.37 3.34
N SER A 32 -11.43 -0.44 2.19
CA SER A 32 -12.07 -0.62 0.89
C SER A 32 -11.98 -2.07 0.39
N PHE A 33 -11.46 -2.99 1.22
CA PHE A 33 -11.48 -4.41 0.90
C PHE A 33 -12.92 -4.92 0.75
N GLY A 34 -13.18 -5.64 -0.35
CA GLY A 34 -14.52 -6.10 -0.71
C GLY A 34 -15.38 -5.08 -1.46
N VAL A 35 -14.92 -3.82 -1.57
CA VAL A 35 -15.54 -2.79 -2.44
C VAL A 35 -14.92 -2.82 -3.83
N TYR A 36 -13.58 -2.86 -3.88
CA TYR A 36 -12.82 -2.96 -5.12
C TYR A 36 -12.25 -4.36 -5.30
N GLU A 37 -12.21 -4.80 -6.55
CA GLU A 37 -11.67 -6.10 -6.94
C GLU A 37 -10.15 -6.04 -7.08
N THR A 38 -9.65 -4.91 -7.56
CA THR A 38 -8.22 -4.67 -7.80
C THR A 38 -7.82 -3.33 -7.21
N PHE A 39 -6.65 -3.31 -6.59
CA PHE A 39 -5.95 -2.08 -6.22
C PHE A 39 -4.71 -1.94 -7.09
N VAL A 40 -4.57 -0.80 -7.75
CA VAL A 40 -3.43 -0.48 -8.62
C VAL A 40 -2.61 0.59 -7.91
N PHE A 41 -1.43 0.21 -7.46
CA PHE A 41 -0.47 1.15 -6.89
C PHE A 41 0.37 1.76 -8.02
N ASP A 42 0.18 3.04 -8.25
CA ASP A 42 0.97 3.82 -9.20
C ASP A 42 2.21 4.40 -8.51
N PHE A 43 3.37 3.98 -9.01
CA PHE A 43 4.70 4.37 -8.53
C PHE A 43 5.33 5.48 -9.39
N GLU A 44 4.61 6.07 -10.34
CA GLU A 44 5.13 7.19 -11.12
C GLU A 44 5.59 8.33 -10.19
N GLY A 45 6.83 8.79 -10.39
CA GLY A 45 7.46 9.83 -9.56
C GLY A 45 8.05 9.35 -8.23
N VAL A 46 7.88 8.07 -7.86
CA VAL A 46 8.53 7.47 -6.69
C VAL A 46 10.01 7.20 -6.97
N ARG A 47 10.85 7.46 -5.97
CA ARG A 47 12.30 7.23 -5.96
C ARG A 47 12.70 6.56 -4.66
N GLY A 48 13.77 5.77 -4.71
CA GLY A 48 14.37 5.16 -3.51
C GLY A 48 13.47 4.14 -2.79
N MET A 49 12.55 3.49 -3.51
CA MET A 49 11.72 2.44 -2.92
C MET A 49 12.55 1.22 -2.56
N ASN A 50 12.49 0.80 -1.30
CA ASN A 50 13.17 -0.41 -0.84
C ASN A 50 12.19 -1.57 -0.62
N SER A 51 12.76 -2.75 -0.38
CA SER A 51 11.98 -3.97 -0.13
C SER A 51 11.10 -3.87 1.11
N SER A 52 11.52 -3.15 2.15
CA SER A 52 10.72 -2.94 3.36
C SER A 52 9.41 -2.21 3.04
N PHE A 53 9.49 -1.13 2.24
CA PHE A 53 8.33 -0.37 1.79
C PHE A 53 7.40 -1.22 0.93
N ALA A 54 7.94 -1.85 -0.13
CA ALA A 54 7.14 -2.67 -1.04
C ALA A 54 6.42 -3.81 -0.30
N ASN A 55 7.13 -4.51 0.58
CA ASN A 55 6.55 -5.61 1.37
C ASN A 55 5.46 -5.11 2.32
N ALA A 56 5.68 -3.98 3.00
CA ALA A 56 4.67 -3.43 3.90
C ALA A 56 3.41 -2.93 3.16
N LEU A 57 3.49 -2.65 1.86
CA LEU A 57 2.34 -2.28 1.05
C LEU A 57 1.53 -3.51 0.59
N ILE A 58 2.20 -4.61 0.21
CA ILE A 58 1.55 -5.78 -0.41
C ILE A 58 1.27 -6.94 0.54
N VAL A 59 2.05 -7.10 1.61
CA VAL A 59 1.93 -8.25 2.51
C VAL A 59 0.80 -7.97 3.49
N PRO A 60 -0.35 -8.67 3.42
CA PRO A 60 -1.47 -8.41 4.34
C PRO A 60 -0.97 -8.44 5.79
N PRO A 61 -1.54 -7.60 6.69
CA PRO A 61 -1.19 -7.71 8.09
C PRO A 61 -1.53 -9.13 8.50
N PHE A 62 -0.58 -9.81 9.14
CA PHE A 62 -0.70 -11.21 9.55
C PHE A 62 -2.08 -11.41 10.21
N HIS A 63 -3.03 -11.97 9.48
CA HIS A 63 -4.33 -12.34 10.01
C HIS A 63 -4.13 -13.79 10.42
N PRO A 64 -3.92 -14.11 11.72
CA PRO A 64 -3.93 -15.49 12.13
C PRO A 64 -5.26 -16.05 11.66
N ALA A 65 -5.23 -17.03 10.76
CA ALA A 65 -6.42 -17.71 10.31
C ALA A 65 -7.19 -18.12 11.57
N ARG A 66 -8.38 -17.55 11.77
CA ARG A 66 -9.29 -18.01 12.81
C ARG A 66 -9.70 -19.42 12.38
N HIS A 67 -9.03 -20.40 12.97
CA HIS A 67 -9.40 -21.81 12.95
C HIS A 67 -10.77 -22.01 13.62
#